data_AF-A0A977L2Q1-F1
#
_entry.id   AF-A0A977L2Q1-F1
#
_cell.length_a   1.000
_cell.length_b   1.000
_cell.length_c   1.000
_cell.angle_alpha   90.00
_cell.angle_beta   90.00
_cell.angle_gamma   90.00
#
_symmetry.space_group_name_H-M   'P 1'
#
loop_
_entity.id
_entity.type
_entity.pdbx_description
1 polymer ?
#
loop_
_entity_poly.entity_id
_entity_poly.type
_entity_poly.pdbx_seq_one_letter_code
_entity_poly.pdbx_strand_id
1 'polypeptide(L)'
;MSGMAGKEVKNDLLENHGRKVALSYIQRLSEAVGSVVQAKEEAWSYAPPKEDSQIATVGIGLDGTCMLIGEEGYREAMVGTLSLYDSEGERQQTIYLGLAE
;
A
#
# COMPACT_ATOMS: atom_id res chain seq x y z
N MET A 1 0.71 -6.27 -6.82
CA MET A 1 1.54 -5.33 -7.60
C MET A 1 2.99 -5.58 -7.18
N SER A 2 3.86 -6.05 -8.08
CA SER A 2 5.29 -6.19 -7.75
C SER A 2 5.91 -4.79 -7.78
N GLY A 3 6.25 -4.23 -6.63
CA GLY A 3 7.03 -3.00 -6.57
C GLY A 3 8.45 -3.26 -7.10
N MET A 4 9.01 -2.32 -7.88
CA MET A 4 10.40 -2.42 -8.31
C MET A 4 11.34 -2.15 -7.13
N ALA A 5 12.37 -2.98 -6.99
CA ALA A 5 13.45 -2.73 -6.04
C ALA A 5 14.25 -1.48 -6.45
N GLY A 6 14.84 -0.77 -5.49
CA GLY A 6 15.58 0.48 -5.78
C GLY A 6 16.73 0.32 -6.79
N LYS A 7 17.31 -0.88 -6.91
CA LYS A 7 18.33 -1.18 -7.93
C LYS A 7 17.73 -1.22 -9.34
N GLU A 8 16.51 -1.74 -9.48
CA GLU A 8 15.79 -1.81 -10.75
C GLU A 8 15.41 -0.40 -11.21
N VAL A 9 14.89 0.44 -10.30
CA VAL A 9 14.60 1.87 -10.59
C VAL A 9 15.86 2.61 -11.03
N LYS A 10 17.01 2.35 -10.41
CA LYS A 10 18.29 2.96 -10.80
C LYS A 10 18.69 2.57 -12.23
N ASN A 11 18.55 1.30 -12.58
CA ASN A 11 18.87 0.80 -13.92
C ASN A 11 17.90 1.37 -14.96
N ASP A 12 16.61 1.39 -14.65
CA ASP A 12 15.57 1.97 -15.49
C ASP A 12 15.84 3.46 -15.80
N LEU A 13 16.17 4.26 -14.79
CA LEU A 13 16.54 5.67 -14.98
C LEU A 13 17.77 5.84 -15.89
N LEU A 14 18.72 4.92 -15.84
CA LEU A 14 19.89 4.94 -16.71
C LEU A 14 19.53 4.54 -18.14
N GLU A 15 18.80 3.44 -18.31
CA GLU A 15 18.53 2.82 -19.61
C GLU A 15 17.48 3.60 -20.42
N ASN A 16 16.42 4.08 -19.79
CA ASN A 16 15.31 4.75 -20.46
C ASN A 16 15.44 6.29 -20.47
N HIS A 17 16.23 6.85 -19.56
CA HIS A 17 16.35 8.31 -19.40
C HIS A 17 17.79 8.84 -19.41
N GLY A 18 18.81 7.97 -19.53
CA GLY A 18 20.23 8.38 -19.51
C GLY A 18 20.67 8.98 -18.17
N ARG A 19 19.88 8.82 -17.11
CA ARG A 19 20.10 9.46 -15.81
C ARG A 19 20.83 8.52 -14.86
N LYS A 20 22.13 8.77 -14.70
CA LYS A 20 22.94 8.08 -13.71
C LYS A 20 22.68 8.65 -12.31
N VAL A 21 22.00 7.88 -11.46
CA VAL A 21 21.75 8.23 -10.06
C VAL A 21 22.37 7.20 -9.10
N ALA A 22 22.65 7.62 -7.86
CA ALA A 22 23.05 6.72 -6.79
C ALA A 22 21.83 5.97 -6.23
N LEU A 23 22.02 4.75 -5.73
CA LEU A 23 20.93 4.00 -5.07
C LEU A 23 20.39 4.76 -3.84
N SER A 24 21.29 5.40 -3.08
CA SER A 24 20.94 6.21 -1.91
C SER A 24 20.09 7.43 -2.26
N TYR A 25 20.18 7.95 -3.48
CA TYR A 25 19.30 9.02 -3.95
C TYR A 25 17.85 8.54 -4.02
N ILE A 26 17.62 7.35 -4.57
CA ILE A 26 16.27 6.75 -4.66
C ILE A 26 15.73 6.45 -3.26
N GLN A 27 16.56 5.86 -2.39
CA GLN A 27 16.17 5.57 -1.01
C GLN A 27 15.75 6.83 -0.24
N ARG A 28 16.56 7.90 -0.31
CA ARG A 28 16.25 9.18 0.34
C ARG A 28 15.03 9.86 -0.23
N LEU A 29 14.80 9.75 -1.54
CA LEU A 29 13.59 10.28 -2.16
C LEU A 29 12.35 9.55 -1.65
N SER A 30 12.39 8.21 -1.61
CA SER A 30 11.31 7.39 -1.06
C SER A 30 11.06 7.71 0.42
N GLU A 31 12.12 7.88 1.22
CA GLU A 31 12.03 8.29 2.62
C GLU A 31 11.36 9.66 2.77
N ALA A 32 11.80 10.67 1.99
CA ALA A 32 11.23 12.01 2.05
C ALA A 32 9.74 12.02 1.67
N VAL A 33 9.34 11.27 0.63
CA VAL A 33 7.92 11.11 0.28
C VAL A 33 7.16 10.40 1.41
N GLY A 34 7.75 9.35 1.99
CA GLY A 34 7.18 8.65 3.13
C GLY A 34 6.91 9.56 4.32
N SER A 35 7.87 10.43 4.68
CA SER A 35 7.68 11.41 5.75
C SER A 35 6.55 12.39 5.47
N VAL A 36 6.39 12.83 4.21
CA VAL A 36 5.27 13.70 3.81
C VAL A 36 3.92 12.98 3.93
N VAL A 37 3.86 11.69 3.58
CA VAL A 37 2.65 10.88 3.69
C VAL A 37 2.27 10.68 5.16
N GLN A 38 3.22 10.28 6.01
CA GLN A 38 3.00 10.13 7.46
C GLN A 38 2.50 11.42 8.10
N ALA A 39 3.13 12.56 7.77
CA ALA A 39 2.69 13.86 8.29
C ALA A 39 1.28 14.27 7.82
N LYS A 40 0.80 13.73 6.70
CA LYS A 40 -0.54 13.99 6.17
C LYS A 40 -1.57 12.95 6.60
N GLU A 41 -1.16 11.81 7.13
CA GLU A 41 -2.04 10.70 7.49
C GLU A 41 -3.16 11.15 8.43
N GLU A 42 -2.82 11.94 9.46
CA GLU A 42 -3.79 12.46 10.43
C GLU A 42 -4.85 13.39 9.82
N ALA A 43 -4.56 13.99 8.66
CA ALA A 43 -5.43 14.96 7.98
C ALA A 43 -6.17 14.37 6.76
N TRP A 44 -5.84 13.15 6.33
CA TRP A 44 -6.41 12.59 5.11
C TRP A 44 -7.71 11.82 5.42
N SER A 45 -8.85 12.40 5.03
CA SER A 45 -10.12 11.65 5.04
C SER A 45 -10.23 10.79 3.78
N TYR A 46 -10.33 9.48 3.95
CA TYR A 46 -10.74 8.59 2.86
C TYR A 46 -12.23 8.82 2.56
N ALA A 47 -12.54 9.27 1.35
CA ALA A 47 -13.91 9.28 0.84
C ALA A 47 -14.13 7.98 0.07
N PRO A 48 -15.06 7.10 0.51
CA PRO A 48 -15.43 5.94 -0.27
C PRO A 48 -15.91 6.38 -1.66
N PRO A 49 -15.53 5.66 -2.74
CA PRO A 49 -16.19 5.80 -4.03
C PRO A 49 -17.71 5.73 -3.87
N LYS A 50 -18.46 6.42 -4.75
CA LYS A 50 -19.92 6.28 -4.75
C LYS A 50 -20.28 4.85 -5.14
N GLU A 51 -21.10 4.23 -4.32
CA GLU A 51 -21.65 2.91 -4.59
C GLU A 51 -22.87 3.06 -5.52
N ASP A 52 -22.89 2.27 -6.60
CA ASP A 52 -24.01 2.27 -7.55
C ASP A 52 -25.22 1.48 -7.02
N SER A 53 -25.04 0.69 -5.97
CA SER A 53 -26.02 -0.20 -5.37
C SER A 53 -26.01 -0.13 -3.84
N GLN A 54 -27.13 -0.50 -3.21
CA GLN A 54 -27.22 -0.56 -1.75
C GLN A 54 -26.51 -1.82 -1.23
N ILE A 55 -25.63 -1.64 -0.25
CA ILE A 55 -24.95 -2.76 0.41
C ILE A 55 -25.94 -3.56 1.27
N ALA A 56 -26.01 -4.86 1.01
CA ALA A 56 -26.85 -5.80 1.76
C ALA A 56 -26.02 -6.67 2.72
N THR A 57 -24.76 -6.97 2.39
CA THR A 57 -23.90 -7.84 3.19
C THR A 57 -22.48 -7.28 3.32
N VAL A 58 -21.89 -7.43 4.50
CA VAL A 58 -20.49 -7.07 4.78
C VAL A 58 -19.72 -8.33 5.17
N GLY A 59 -18.68 -8.66 4.42
CA GLY A 59 -17.70 -9.69 4.76
C GLY A 59 -16.48 -9.08 5.45
N ILE A 60 -16.03 -9.70 6.54
CA ILE A 60 -14.85 -9.26 7.28
C ILE A 60 -13.77 -10.32 7.13
N GLY A 61 -12.59 -9.90 6.71
CA GLY A 61 -11.40 -10.74 6.56
C GLY A 61 -10.23 -10.17 7.34
N LEU A 62 -9.35 -11.06 7.79
CA LEU A 62 -8.07 -10.72 8.39
C LEU A 62 -7.03 -11.63 7.78
N ASP A 63 -5.96 -11.05 7.25
CA ASP A 63 -4.81 -11.76 6.70
C ASP A 63 -3.52 -11.17 7.28
N GLY A 64 -2.48 -12.00 7.38
CA GLY A 64 -1.22 -11.65 8.02
C GLY A 64 -0.03 -12.24 7.28
N THR A 65 1.08 -11.52 7.25
CA THR A 65 2.32 -12.01 6.63
C THR A 65 3.53 -11.59 7.43
N CYS A 66 4.58 -12.42 7.42
CA CYS A 66 5.85 -12.08 8.06
C CYS A 66 6.77 -11.35 7.09
N MET A 67 7.15 -10.13 7.40
CA MET A 67 8.08 -9.30 6.64
C MET A 67 9.42 -9.16 7.37
N LEU A 68 10.54 -9.30 6.66
CA LEU A 68 11.87 -9.04 7.22
C LEU A 68 12.13 -7.53 7.27
N ILE A 69 12.29 -6.97 8.46
CA ILE A 69 12.57 -5.55 8.70
C ILE A 69 14.03 -5.39 9.15
N GLY A 70 14.95 -5.36 8.18
CA GLY A 70 16.36 -5.04 8.41
C GLY A 70 17.00 -5.86 9.55
N GLU A 71 17.62 -5.17 10.50
CA GLU A 71 18.27 -5.77 11.67
C GLU A 71 17.28 -6.20 12.77
N GLU A 72 16.03 -5.77 12.70
CA GLU A 72 14.99 -6.08 13.69
C GLU A 72 14.37 -7.47 13.48
N GLY A 73 14.76 -8.16 12.40
CA GLY A 73 14.27 -9.50 12.10
C GLY A 73 12.89 -9.50 11.44
N TYR A 74 12.20 -10.64 11.52
CA TYR A 74 10.87 -10.78 10.93
C TYR A 74 9.80 -10.20 11.86
N ARG A 75 8.95 -9.33 11.32
CA ARG A 75 7.75 -8.80 11.99
C ARG A 75 6.49 -9.22 11.24
N GLU A 76 5.37 -9.26 11.96
CA GLU A 76 4.07 -9.57 11.38
C GLU A 76 3.41 -8.29 10.87
N ALA A 77 3.02 -8.28 9.61
CA ALA A 77 2.20 -7.24 9.00
C ALA A 77 0.80 -7.79 8.78
N MET A 78 -0.20 -7.09 9.31
CA MET A 78 -1.60 -7.51 9.28
C MET A 78 -2.40 -6.63 8.34
N VAL A 79 -3.39 -7.22 7.66
CA VAL A 79 -4.39 -6.50 6.88
C VAL A 79 -5.79 -6.99 7.21
N GLY A 80 -6.63 -6.07 7.69
CA GLY A 80 -8.07 -6.25 7.78
C GLY A 80 -8.74 -5.87 6.46
N THR A 81 -9.78 -6.59 6.06
CA THR A 81 -10.57 -6.29 4.87
C THR A 81 -12.05 -6.24 5.20
N LEU A 82 -12.75 -5.23 4.68
CA LEU A 82 -14.21 -5.17 4.63
C LEU A 82 -14.64 -5.31 3.17
N SER A 83 -15.31 -6.41 2.82
CA SER A 83 -15.89 -6.62 1.49
C SER A 83 -17.38 -6.32 1.52
N LEU A 84 -17.84 -5.42 0.66
CA LEU A 84 -19.21 -4.94 0.60
C LEU A 84 -19.92 -5.60 -0.59
N TYR A 85 -21.06 -6.22 -0.34
CA TYR A 85 -21.84 -6.96 -1.34
C TYR A 85 -23.26 -6.40 -1.44
N ASP A 86 -23.79 -6.40 -2.66
CA ASP A 86 -25.20 -6.08 -2.91
C ASP A 86 -26.14 -7.25 -2.58
N SER A 87 -27.43 -7.09 -2.87
CA SER A 87 -28.45 -8.13 -2.62
C SER A 87 -28.30 -9.38 -3.49
N GLU A 88 -27.61 -9.28 -4.63
CA GLU A 88 -27.35 -10.40 -5.54
C GLU A 88 -26.07 -11.17 -5.16
N GLY A 89 -25.31 -10.66 -4.18
CA GLY A 89 -24.05 -11.23 -3.74
C GLY A 89 -22.85 -10.79 -4.58
N GLU A 90 -23.02 -9.79 -5.45
CA GLU A 90 -21.93 -9.20 -6.23
C GLU A 90 -21.14 -8.21 -5.38
N ARG A 91 -19.81 -8.32 -5.45
CA ARG A 91 -18.90 -7.49 -4.64
C ARG A 91 -18.75 -6.11 -5.25
N GLN A 92 -19.19 -5.09 -4.51
CA GLN A 92 -19.14 -3.70 -4.93
C GLN A 92 -17.78 -3.07 -4.62
N GLN A 93 -17.24 -3.33 -3.43
CA GLN A 93 -15.99 -2.73 -2.97
C GLN A 93 -15.30 -3.59 -1.91
N THR A 94 -13.97 -3.45 -1.80
CA THR A 94 -13.20 -3.89 -0.65
C THR A 94 -12.42 -2.73 -0.03
N ILE A 95 -12.59 -2.52 1.27
CA ILE A 95 -11.79 -1.58 2.06
C ILE A 95 -10.69 -2.38 2.75
N TYR A 96 -9.45 -1.91 2.64
CA TYR A 96 -8.28 -2.51 3.28
C TYR A 96 -7.82 -1.61 4.43
N LEU A 97 -7.56 -2.21 5.58
CA LEU A 97 -6.96 -1.56 6.74
C LEU A 97 -5.68 -2.31 7.11
N GLY A 98 -4.53 -1.69 6.87
CA GLY A 98 -3.24 -2.26 7.25
C GLY A 98 -2.85 -1.85 8.67
N LEU A 99 -2.23 -2.78 9.41
CA LEU A 99 -1.49 -2.50 10.63
C LEU A 99 -0.09 -3.12 10.48
N ALA A 100 0.94 -2.34 10.75
CA ALA A 100 2.31 -2.82 10.83
C ALA A 100 2.85 -2.51 12.23
N GLU A 101 3.21 -3.56 12.97
CA GLU A 101 3.73 -3.47 14.35
C GLU A 101 5.09 -4.15 14.48
#